data_AF-A0AAE3SKR0-F1
#
_entry.id   AF-A0AAE3SKR0-F1
#
_cell.length_a   1.000
_cell.length_b   1.000
_cell.length_c   1.000
_cell.angle_alpha   90.00
_cell.angle_beta   90.00
_cell.angle_gamma   90.00
#
_symmetry.space_group_name_H-M   'P 1'
#
loop_
_entity.id
_entity.type
_entity.pdbx_description
1 polymer ?
#
loop_
_entity_poly.entity_id
_entity_poly.type
_entity_poly.pdbx_seq_one_letter_code
_entity_poly.pdbx_strand_id
1 'polypeptide(L)'
;MIYFIIALVSGLTLTLGVAHKPILRLIAEKRAIPKIEKILFGTPNFNKSVVLETIHEVTSKRLSDNLVLDYFYKIKGLQVLDINKPINFWLKIYLTSPTKVRLNYFEQVKFYETFLNYPKFNTNHKTNTPHDHTSESYRFGSKTRTQLNEKLIAQKLA
;
A
#
# COMPACT_ATOMS: atom_id res chain seq x y z
N MET A 1 36.24 30.84 25.79
CA MET A 1 35.39 29.85 26.48
C MET A 1 33.91 30.08 26.18
N ILE A 2 33.34 31.26 26.46
CA ILE A 2 31.90 31.53 26.24
C ILE A 2 31.43 31.30 24.78
N TYR A 3 32.22 31.74 23.79
CA TYR A 3 31.89 31.58 22.36
C TYR A 3 31.89 30.11 21.90
N PHE A 4 32.77 29.27 22.46
CA PHE A 4 32.78 27.83 22.19
C PHE A 4 31.52 27.15 22.74
N ILE A 5 31.06 27.57 23.93
CA ILE A 5 29.83 27.05 24.53
C ILE A 5 28.61 27.44 23.67
N ILE A 6 28.53 28.69 23.21
CA ILE A 6 27.44 29.17 22.33
C ILE A 6 27.43 28.42 20.98
N ALA A 7 28.60 28.22 20.37
CA ALA A 7 28.74 27.45 19.13
C ALA A 7 28.30 25.99 19.31
N LEU A 8 28.65 25.37 20.44
CA LEU A 8 28.28 23.99 20.75
C LEU A 8 26.77 23.85 20.99
N VAL A 9 26.16 24.76 21.75
CA VAL A 9 24.71 24.74 22.02
C VAL A 9 23.90 24.99 20.75
N SER A 10 24.30 25.96 19.92
CA SER A 10 23.64 26.22 18.63
C SER A 10 23.78 25.05 17.65
N GLY A 11 24.97 24.45 17.56
CA GLY A 11 25.21 23.25 16.75
C GLY A 11 24.37 22.06 17.22
N LEU A 12 24.26 21.84 18.53
CA LEU A 12 23.44 20.76 19.10
C LEU A 12 21.96 20.97 18.79
N THR A 13 21.46 22.19 18.99
CA THR A 13 20.05 22.54 18.75
C THR A 13 19.68 22.36 17.28
N LEU A 14 20.56 22.80 16.37
CA LEU A 14 20.37 22.62 14.92
C LEU A 14 20.38 21.14 14.54
N THR A 15 21.31 20.36 15.11
CA THR A 15 21.43 18.92 14.85
C THR A 15 20.18 18.17 15.32
N LEU A 16 19.66 18.44 16.53
CA LEU A 16 18.38 17.89 16.98
C LEU A 16 17.22 18.34 16.08
N GLY A 17 17.23 19.60 15.65
CA GLY A 17 16.24 20.18 14.75
C GLY A 17 16.18 19.50 13.37
N VAL A 18 17.28 18.94 12.86
CA VAL A 18 17.30 18.24 11.57
C VAL A 18 17.14 16.73 11.74
N ALA A 19 17.82 16.14 12.72
CA ALA A 19 17.90 14.70 12.90
C ALA A 19 16.63 14.06 13.51
N HIS A 20 15.77 14.83 14.18
CA HIS A 20 14.58 14.26 14.82
C HIS A 20 13.62 13.61 13.80
N LYS A 21 13.44 14.19 12.60
CA LYS A 21 12.52 13.68 11.57
C LYS A 21 12.90 12.29 11.04
N PRO A 22 14.13 12.03 10.56
CA PRO A 22 14.51 10.71 10.07
C PRO A 22 14.52 9.65 11.18
N ILE A 23 14.95 10.00 12.39
CA ILE A 23 14.94 9.09 13.55
C ILE A 23 13.50 8.68 13.89
N LEU A 24 12.59 9.66 13.99
CA LEU A 24 11.18 9.42 14.27
C LEU A 24 10.56 8.49 13.22
N ARG A 25 10.89 8.70 11.93
CA ARG A 25 10.40 7.87 10.82
C ARG A 25 10.90 6.43 10.90
N LEU A 26 12.17 6.22 11.24
CA LEU A 26 12.73 4.87 11.40
C LEU A 26 12.07 4.11 12.56
N ILE A 27 11.83 4.80 13.68
CA ILE A 27 11.13 4.21 14.83
C ILE A 27 9.68 3.90 14.46
N ALA A 28 9.01 4.81 13.74
CA ALA A 28 7.65 4.60 13.26
C ALA A 28 7.57 3.38 12.35
N GLU A 29 8.50 3.21 11.40
CA GLU A 29 8.56 2.05 10.51
C GLU A 29 8.65 0.74 11.29
N LYS A 30 9.61 0.63 12.23
CA LYS A 30 9.77 -0.59 13.05
C LYS A 30 8.54 -0.92 13.90
N ARG A 31 7.82 0.09 14.38
CA ARG A 31 6.64 -0.11 15.24
C ARG A 31 5.34 -0.31 14.45
N ALA A 32 5.24 0.27 13.25
CA ALA A 32 4.04 0.28 12.43
C ALA A 32 3.91 -0.94 11.53
N ILE A 33 5.00 -1.39 10.89
CA ILE A 33 4.99 -2.54 9.98
C ILE A 33 4.29 -3.77 10.57
N PRO A 34 4.64 -4.29 11.77
CA PRO A 34 4.00 -5.50 12.29
C PRO A 34 2.50 -5.31 12.53
N LYS A 35 2.06 -4.08 12.85
CA LYS A 35 0.63 -3.77 13.03
C LYS A 35 -0.08 -3.74 11.68
N ILE A 36 0.51 -3.12 10.67
CA ILE A 36 -0.06 -3.05 9.32
C ILE A 36 -0.12 -4.43 8.68
N GLU A 37 0.94 -5.23 8.81
CA GLU A 37 0.97 -6.60 8.32
C GLU A 37 -0.16 -7.43 8.95
N LYS A 38 -0.36 -7.32 10.26
CA LYS A 38 -1.49 -7.98 10.93
C LYS A 38 -2.86 -7.51 10.41
N ILE A 39 -3.00 -6.24 10.04
CA ILE A 39 -4.26 -5.69 9.51
C ILE A 39 -4.50 -6.16 8.08
N LEU A 40 -3.48 -6.11 7.22
CA LEU A 40 -3.60 -6.43 5.79
C LEU A 40 -3.61 -7.94 5.51
N PHE A 41 -2.81 -8.71 6.24
CA PHE A 41 -2.64 -10.16 6.03
C PHE A 41 -3.18 -11.01 7.20
N GLY A 42 -3.87 -10.41 8.17
CA GLY A 42 -4.47 -11.16 9.28
C GLY A 42 -5.63 -12.07 8.86
N THR A 43 -6.08 -11.97 7.60
CA THR A 43 -7.12 -12.84 7.05
C THR A 43 -6.47 -13.96 6.23
N PRO A 44 -6.87 -15.24 6.41
CA PRO A 44 -6.19 -16.41 5.84
C PRO A 44 -6.11 -16.43 4.31
N ASN A 45 -6.95 -15.65 3.62
CA ASN A 45 -7.01 -15.62 2.16
C ASN A 45 -5.98 -14.68 1.52
N PHE A 46 -5.21 -13.92 2.29
CA PHE A 46 -4.27 -12.93 1.76
C PHE A 46 -2.83 -13.30 2.13
N ASN A 47 -2.07 -13.71 1.13
CA ASN A 47 -0.66 -14.03 1.29
C ASN A 47 0.22 -12.88 0.79
N LYS A 48 1.20 -12.51 1.61
CA LYS A 48 2.24 -11.52 1.31
C LYS A 48 3.04 -11.87 0.05
N SER A 49 3.30 -13.15 -0.20
CA SER A 49 4.05 -13.59 -1.39
C SER A 49 3.30 -13.30 -2.69
N VAL A 50 1.97 -13.50 -2.70
CA VAL A 50 1.12 -13.22 -3.86
C VAL A 50 1.11 -11.73 -4.17
N VAL A 51 1.03 -10.88 -3.14
CA VAL A 51 1.10 -9.42 -3.32
C VAL A 51 2.44 -9.01 -3.92
N LEU A 52 3.54 -9.56 -3.40
CA LEU A 52 4.89 -9.31 -3.92
C LEU A 52 4.98 -9.68 -5.40
N GLU A 53 4.63 -10.92 -5.74
CA GLU A 53 4.67 -11.43 -7.11
C GLU A 53 3.84 -10.58 -8.07
N THR A 54 2.62 -10.21 -7.65
CA THR A 54 1.72 -9.39 -8.47
C THR A 54 2.30 -8.00 -8.75
N ILE A 55 2.89 -7.35 -7.73
CA ILE A 55 3.49 -6.02 -7.95
C ILE A 55 4.78 -6.12 -8.75
N HIS A 56 5.55 -7.20 -8.58
CA HIS A 56 6.71 -7.48 -9.43
C HIS A 56 6.33 -7.66 -10.89
N GLU A 57 5.20 -8.30 -11.18
CA GLU A 57 4.67 -8.40 -12.53
C GLU A 57 4.30 -7.01 -13.10
N VAL A 58 3.65 -6.17 -12.29
CA VAL A 58 3.30 -4.80 -12.68
C VAL A 58 4.53 -3.92 -12.95
N THR A 59 5.60 -4.11 -12.16
CA THR A 59 6.82 -3.30 -12.20
C THR A 59 7.97 -3.93 -12.99
N SER A 60 7.71 -5.04 -13.69
CA SER A 60 8.72 -5.80 -14.43
C SER A 60 9.95 -6.16 -13.59
N LYS A 61 9.74 -6.51 -12.30
CA LYS A 61 10.78 -6.88 -11.31
C LYS A 61 11.85 -5.80 -11.08
N ARG A 62 11.56 -4.55 -11.45
CA ARG A 62 12.50 -3.42 -11.29
C ARG A 62 12.74 -3.05 -9.83
N LEU A 63 11.77 -3.33 -8.95
CA LEU A 63 11.80 -2.95 -7.54
C LEU A 63 12.23 -4.13 -6.69
N SER A 64 12.89 -3.87 -5.56
CA SER A 64 13.14 -4.91 -4.56
C SER A 64 11.90 -5.14 -3.68
N ASP A 65 11.80 -6.32 -3.08
CA ASP A 65 10.70 -6.69 -2.18
C ASP A 65 10.45 -5.64 -1.09
N ASN A 66 11.51 -5.08 -0.52
CA ASN A 66 11.42 -4.03 0.51
C ASN A 66 10.74 -2.76 -0.01
N LEU A 67 11.00 -2.37 -1.27
CA LEU A 67 10.37 -1.20 -1.88
C LEU A 67 8.92 -1.48 -2.27
N VAL A 68 8.65 -2.68 -2.78
CA VAL A 68 7.30 -3.15 -3.11
C VAL A 68 6.41 -3.16 -1.87
N LEU A 69 6.88 -3.72 -0.76
CA LEU A 69 6.13 -3.79 0.49
C LEU A 69 5.93 -2.41 1.12
N ASP A 70 6.95 -1.55 1.15
CA ASP A 70 6.79 -0.18 1.65
C ASP A 70 5.72 0.58 0.88
N TYR A 71 5.72 0.44 -0.46
CA TYR A 71 4.69 1.02 -1.30
C TYR A 71 3.32 0.45 -0.97
N PHE A 72 3.18 -0.87 -0.97
CA PHE A 72 1.91 -1.54 -0.71
C PHE A 72 1.33 -1.20 0.66
N TYR A 73 2.14 -1.26 1.72
CA TYR A 73 1.72 -0.98 3.10
C TYR A 73 1.24 0.44 3.30
N LYS A 74 1.86 1.42 2.65
CA LYS A 74 1.42 2.81 2.76
C LYS A 74 0.14 3.05 2.01
N ILE A 75 0.06 2.62 0.75
CA ILE A 75 -1.13 2.88 -0.06
C ILE A 75 -2.34 2.11 0.49
N LYS A 76 -2.21 0.82 0.78
CA LYS A 76 -3.31 0.02 1.33
C LYS A 76 -3.54 0.24 2.81
N GLY A 77 -2.51 0.49 3.59
CA GLY A 77 -2.67 0.92 4.97
C GLY A 77 -3.50 2.20 5.06
N LEU A 78 -3.24 3.21 4.23
CA LEU A 78 -4.05 4.44 4.16
C LEU A 78 -5.48 4.19 3.69
N GLN A 79 -5.69 3.27 2.75
CA GLN A 79 -7.04 2.96 2.25
C GLN A 79 -7.88 2.21 3.30
N VAL A 80 -7.26 1.30 4.04
CA VAL A 80 -7.93 0.47 5.06
C VAL A 80 -8.12 1.24 6.37
N LEU A 81 -7.14 2.05 6.75
CA LEU A 81 -7.16 2.80 7.99
C LEU A 81 -7.64 4.21 7.70
N ASP A 82 -8.83 4.53 8.20
CA ASP A 82 -9.33 5.89 8.20
C ASP A 82 -8.44 6.79 9.07
N ILE A 83 -7.56 7.55 8.42
CA ILE A 83 -6.61 8.47 9.08
C ILE A 83 -7.29 9.62 9.83
N ASN A 84 -8.59 9.84 9.60
CA ASN A 84 -9.38 10.85 10.30
C ASN A 84 -9.91 10.35 11.65
N LYS A 85 -9.80 9.03 11.92
CA LYS A 85 -10.13 8.43 13.20
C LYS A 85 -8.91 8.37 14.13
N PRO A 86 -9.11 8.23 15.45
CA PRO A 86 -8.01 8.04 16.39
C PRO A 86 -7.29 6.71 16.09
N ILE A 87 -6.21 6.80 15.32
CA ILE A 87 -5.28 5.70 15.01
C ILE A 87 -4.00 5.82 15.84
N ASN A 88 -3.28 4.70 15.99
CA ASN A 88 -2.02 4.69 16.72
C ASN A 88 -1.01 5.68 16.11
N PHE A 89 -0.39 6.51 16.97
CA PHE A 89 0.55 7.57 16.57
C PHE A 89 1.65 7.10 15.59
N TRP A 90 2.27 5.95 15.85
CA TRP A 90 3.32 5.40 14.98
C TRP A 90 2.78 4.97 13.62
N LEU A 91 1.57 4.44 13.59
CA LEU A 91 0.86 4.06 12.37
C LEU A 91 0.59 5.30 11.51
N LYS A 92 0.08 6.37 12.15
CA LYS A 92 -0.17 7.66 11.48
C LYS A 92 1.10 8.19 10.85
N ILE A 93 2.18 8.33 11.63
CA ILE A 93 3.47 8.84 11.13
C ILE A 93 3.98 8.02 9.95
N TYR A 94 3.97 6.69 10.08
CA TYR A 94 4.47 5.81 9.04
C TYR A 94 3.64 5.92 7.75
N LEU A 95 2.31 5.88 7.84
CA LEU A 95 1.40 5.93 6.70
C LEU A 95 1.38 7.29 6.00
N THR A 96 1.53 8.39 6.74
CA THR A 96 1.63 9.74 6.16
C THR A 96 3.03 10.04 5.61
N SER A 97 4.01 9.18 5.85
CA SER A 97 5.35 9.36 5.28
C SER A 97 5.37 8.97 3.80
N PRO A 98 6.15 9.65 2.95
CA PRO A 98 6.20 9.32 1.53
C PRO A 98 6.71 7.90 1.32
N THR A 99 6.24 7.22 0.27
CA THR A 99 6.77 5.91 -0.15
C THR A 99 8.26 6.02 -0.50
N LYS A 100 9.03 4.96 -0.27
CA LYS A 100 10.45 4.89 -0.65
C LYS A 100 10.64 4.88 -2.17
N VAL A 101 9.60 4.52 -2.90
CA VAL A 101 9.58 4.45 -4.36
C VAL A 101 8.32 5.12 -4.91
N ARG A 102 8.44 5.69 -6.11
CA ARG A 102 7.31 6.17 -6.89
C ARG A 102 7.13 5.27 -8.10
N LEU A 103 5.94 4.67 -8.23
CA LEU A 103 5.54 3.95 -9.43
C LEU A 103 5.31 4.95 -10.58
N ASN A 104 5.59 4.53 -11.82
CA ASN A 104 5.19 5.27 -13.00
C ASN A 104 3.66 5.27 -13.15
N TYR A 105 3.10 6.20 -13.92
CA TYR A 105 1.66 6.34 -14.13
C TYR A 105 1.00 5.01 -14.54
N PHE A 106 1.53 4.30 -15.53
CA PHE A 106 0.98 3.02 -15.96
C PHE A 106 1.05 1.93 -14.88
N GLU A 107 2.14 1.90 -14.11
CA GLU A 107 2.29 0.98 -12.97
C GLU A 107 1.27 1.30 -11.87
N GLN A 108 1.02 2.59 -11.61
CA GLN A 108 0.02 3.04 -10.64
C GLN A 108 -1.39 2.64 -11.06
N VAL A 109 -1.77 2.88 -12.31
CA VAL A 109 -3.09 2.50 -12.83
C VAL A 109 -3.31 1.00 -12.66
N LYS A 110 -2.37 0.17 -13.12
CA LYS A 110 -2.45 -1.29 -12.94
C LYS A 110 -2.50 -1.69 -11.47
N PHE A 111 -1.70 -1.07 -10.62
CA PHE A 111 -1.73 -1.34 -9.18
C PHE A 111 -3.11 -1.05 -8.58
N TYR A 112 -3.71 0.09 -8.92
CA TYR A 112 -5.03 0.45 -8.42
C TYR A 112 -6.11 -0.48 -8.95
N GLU A 113 -6.09 -0.83 -10.24
CA GLU A 113 -7.01 -1.82 -10.82
C GLU A 113 -6.92 -3.16 -10.10
N THR A 114 -5.70 -3.68 -9.93
CA THR A 114 -5.45 -4.99 -9.30
C THR A 114 -5.90 -5.03 -7.85
N PHE A 115 -5.63 -3.97 -7.08
CA PHE A 115 -5.87 -3.98 -5.65
C PHE A 115 -7.06 -3.13 -5.20
N LEU A 116 -7.90 -2.60 -6.10
CA LEU A 116 -8.99 -1.68 -5.75
C LEU A 116 -9.84 -2.21 -4.58
N ASN A 117 -10.17 -3.50 -4.65
CA ASN A 117 -10.98 -4.24 -3.70
C ASN A 117 -10.16 -5.00 -2.64
N TYR A 118 -8.92 -4.55 -2.37
CA TYR A 118 -8.04 -5.18 -1.39
C TYR A 118 -8.08 -4.45 -0.03
N PRO A 119 -8.18 -5.19 1.09
CA PRO A 119 -8.70 -6.56 1.16
C PRO A 119 -10.23 -6.51 0.94
N LYS A 120 -10.83 -7.60 0.46
CA LYS A 120 -12.29 -7.72 0.37
C LYS A 120 -12.84 -7.78 1.79
N PHE A 121 -13.01 -6.63 2.45
CA PHE A 121 -13.78 -6.56 3.68
C PHE A 121 -15.23 -6.79 3.29
N ASN A 122 -15.68 -8.03 3.44
CA ASN A 122 -17.10 -8.30 3.49
C ASN A 122 -17.56 -7.74 4.84
N THR A 123 -17.97 -6.47 4.86
CA THR A 123 -18.47 -5.77 6.06
C THR A 123 -19.83 -6.32 6.46
N ASN A 124 -19.97 -7.64 6.64
CA ASN A 124 -21.16 -8.24 7.23
C ASN A 124 -21.01 -8.26 8.75
N HIS A 125 -21.12 -7.06 9.32
CA HIS A 125 -21.46 -6.91 10.72
C HIS A 125 -22.99 -6.97 10.83
N LYS A 126 -23.59 -8.18 10.81
CA LYS A 126 -24.92 -8.47 11.40
C LYS A 126 -25.27 -9.97 11.35
N THR A 127 -25.42 -10.53 12.57
CA THR A 127 -26.42 -11.52 13.00
C THR A 127 -26.51 -12.89 12.30
N ASN A 128 -26.11 -13.92 13.05
CA ASN A 128 -26.61 -15.30 13.10
C ASN A 128 -27.74 -15.67 12.12
N THR A 129 -27.45 -16.43 11.07
CA THR A 129 -28.30 -17.52 10.57
C THR A 129 -27.46 -18.45 9.67
N PRO A 130 -27.53 -19.79 9.80
CA PRO A 130 -26.84 -20.72 8.92
C PRO A 130 -27.73 -21.17 7.76
N HIS A 131 -27.25 -21.11 6.51
CA HIS A 131 -27.50 -22.12 5.46
C HIS A 131 -26.70 -21.84 4.16
N ASP A 132 -26.01 -22.90 3.73
CA ASP A 132 -25.84 -23.45 2.37
C ASP A 132 -25.25 -22.71 1.15
N HIS A 133 -24.16 -23.35 0.67
CA HIS A 133 -23.89 -23.87 -0.69
C HIS A 133 -23.83 -22.97 -1.95
N THR A 134 -22.67 -23.10 -2.63
CA THR A 134 -22.41 -22.93 -4.10
C THR A 134 -22.37 -21.46 -4.59
N SER A 135 -21.46 -20.98 -5.46
CA SER A 135 -20.84 -21.55 -6.66
C SER A 135 -19.67 -20.68 -7.17
N GLU A 136 -18.79 -21.31 -7.97
CA GLU A 136 -18.24 -20.82 -9.25
C GLU A 136 -17.29 -19.61 -9.37
N SER A 137 -16.07 -19.94 -9.84
CA SER A 137 -15.41 -19.42 -11.06
C SER A 137 -15.32 -17.90 -11.29
N TYR A 138 -14.09 -17.37 -11.35
CA TYR A 138 -13.78 -16.20 -12.17
C TYR A 138 -12.51 -16.38 -13.02
N ARG A 139 -12.75 -16.98 -14.18
CA ARG A 139 -11.97 -16.80 -15.41
C ARG A 139 -12.50 -15.53 -16.09
N PHE A 140 -12.07 -14.34 -15.65
CA PHE A 140 -12.58 -13.06 -16.16
C PHE A 140 -11.42 -12.12 -16.52
N GLY A 141 -10.98 -12.16 -17.78
CA GLY A 141 -9.89 -11.29 -18.24
C GLY A 141 -9.59 -11.29 -19.74
N SER A 142 -10.22 -12.13 -20.57
CA SER A 142 -9.90 -12.18 -22.01
C SER A 142 -11.05 -11.85 -22.97
N LYS A 143 -12.32 -11.77 -22.52
CA LYS A 143 -13.46 -11.57 -23.44
C LYS A 143 -13.75 -10.12 -23.82
N THR A 144 -13.31 -9.13 -23.05
CA THR A 144 -13.62 -7.71 -23.36
C THR A 144 -12.67 -7.10 -24.40
N ARG A 145 -11.46 -7.64 -24.59
CA ARG A 145 -10.54 -7.16 -25.64
C ARG A 145 -10.90 -7.65 -27.04
N THR A 146 -11.43 -8.86 -27.18
CA THR A 146 -11.76 -9.42 -28.50
C THR A 146 -12.97 -8.71 -29.13
N GLN A 147 -14.01 -8.40 -28.34
CA GLN A 147 -15.20 -7.71 -28.86
C GLN A 147 -14.96 -6.24 -29.19
N LEU A 148 -14.03 -5.56 -28.50
CA LEU A 148 -13.71 -4.17 -28.82
C LEU A 148 -12.90 -4.06 -30.13
N ASN A 149 -12.00 -5.01 -30.39
CA ASN A 149 -11.22 -5.02 -31.64
C ASN A 149 -12.06 -5.40 -32.86
N GLU A 150 -13.01 -6.32 -32.75
CA GLU A 150 -13.90 -6.66 -33.88
C GLU A 150 -14.82 -5.49 -34.27
N LYS A 151 -15.37 -4.74 -33.29
CA LYS A 151 -16.17 -3.55 -33.59
C LYS A 151 -15.35 -2.42 -34.24
N LEU A 152 -14.08 -2.29 -33.89
CA LEU A 152 -13.22 -1.23 -34.41
C LEU A 152 -12.71 -1.53 -35.83
N ILE A 153 -12.60 -2.81 -36.20
CA ILE A 153 -12.28 -3.24 -37.56
C ILE A 153 -13.49 -3.11 -38.48
N ALA A 154 -14.70 -3.47 -38.00
CA ALA A 154 -15.92 -3.34 -38.80
C ALA A 154 -16.26 -1.89 -39.18
N GLN A 155 -15.91 -0.92 -38.33
CA GLN A 155 -16.19 0.50 -38.60
C GLN A 155 -15.19 1.17 -39.56
N LYS A 156 -14.04 0.53 -39.84
CA LYS A 156 -13.04 1.04 -40.80
C LYS A 156 -13.20 0.46 -42.22
N LEU A 157 -14.11 -0.49 -42.41
CA LEU A 157 -14.36 -1.17 -43.68
C LEU A 157 -15.74 -0.88 -44.28
N ALA A 158 -16.53 0.01 -43.66
CA ALA A 158 -17.82 0.49 -44.15
C ALA A 158 -17.72 1.93 -44.66
#